data_AF-T1CQK5-F1
#
_entry.id   AF-T1CQK5-F1
#
_cell.length_a   1.000
_cell.length_b   1.000
_cell.length_c   1.000
_cell.angle_alpha   90.00
_cell.angle_beta   90.00
_cell.angle_gamma   90.00
#
_symmetry.space_group_name_H-M   'P 1'
#
loop_
_entity.id
_entity.type
_entity.pdbx_description
1 polymer ?
#
loop_
_entity_poly.entity_id
_entity_poly.type
_entity_poly.pdbx_seq_one_letter_code
_entity_poly.pdbx_strand_id
1 'polypeptide(L)'
;MKKGLMELSEPGSDNVNNPLDYRHVATLVQIYDDPSRLRNILEPNGDMIKVEDVEKIMSLAKHWISTYAPDTFKFSLLPIGSIVTLTDLEKNIISDFEKWAEKEDVQWNSTAIHDAIHNIIKVNNAEPSDGFRIFYKVLIGKEKGPRLGFFISAIDRKIIINRLKEVLN
;
A
#
# COMPACT_ATOMS: atom_id res chain seq x y z
N MET A 1 13.36 29.34 11.30
CA MET A 1 12.06 29.22 12.01
C MET A 1 11.68 27.78 12.37
N LYS A 2 11.70 26.79 11.47
CA LYS A 2 11.30 25.40 11.82
C LYS A 2 12.18 24.73 12.89
N LYS A 3 13.50 24.97 12.88
CA LYS A 3 14.44 24.32 13.81
C LYS A 3 14.18 24.68 15.28
N GLY A 4 13.98 25.97 15.57
CA GLY A 4 13.75 26.44 16.95
C GLY A 4 12.42 26.00 17.56
N LEU A 5 11.36 25.76 16.76
CA LEU A 5 10.10 25.23 17.29
C LEU A 5 10.26 23.76 17.73
N MET A 6 11.00 22.97 16.95
CA MET A 6 11.26 21.55 17.23
C MET A 6 12.13 21.39 18.48
N GLU A 7 13.19 22.19 18.58
CA GLU A 7 14.10 22.25 19.74
C GLU A 7 13.35 22.64 21.03
N LEU A 8 12.37 23.55 20.95
CA LEU A 8 11.55 23.95 22.11
C LEU A 8 10.50 22.91 22.50
N SER A 9 10.02 22.09 21.56
CA SER A 9 9.05 21.02 21.82
C SER A 9 9.67 19.74 22.39
N GLU A 10 10.99 19.65 22.44
CA GLU A 10 11.75 18.44 22.76
C GLU A 10 12.73 18.67 23.93
N PRO A 11 12.21 18.87 25.17
CA PRO A 11 13.09 19.08 26.32
C PRO A 11 13.92 17.82 26.61
N GLY A 12 15.21 17.86 26.27
CA GLY A 12 16.21 16.85 26.66
C GLY A 12 16.50 15.74 25.65
N SER A 13 16.15 15.87 24.36
CA SER A 13 16.48 14.85 23.34
C SER A 13 17.41 15.35 22.23
N ASP A 14 18.51 14.62 22.01
CA ASP A 14 19.38 14.74 20.83
C ASP A 14 18.91 13.89 19.63
N ASN A 15 17.73 13.26 19.73
CA ASN A 15 17.28 12.29 18.74
C ASN A 15 16.42 12.91 17.65
N VAL A 16 17.05 13.23 16.52
CA VAL A 16 16.36 13.35 15.23
C VAL A 16 15.92 11.95 14.81
N ASN A 17 14.84 11.46 15.40
CA ASN A 17 14.26 10.18 15.01
C ASN A 17 13.62 10.38 13.63
N ASN A 18 14.06 9.63 12.61
CA ASN A 18 13.53 9.74 11.26
C ASN A 18 12.03 9.39 11.31
N PRO A 19 11.10 10.36 11.13
CA PRO A 19 9.72 10.13 11.45
C PRO A 19 9.12 9.16 10.42
N LEU A 20 8.67 8.01 10.92
CA LEU A 20 7.87 7.08 10.14
C LEU A 20 6.68 7.80 9.50
N ASP A 21 6.45 7.57 8.20
CA ASP A 21 5.28 8.11 7.53
C ASP A 21 4.02 7.47 8.14
N TYR A 22 3.31 8.27 8.95
CA TYR A 22 2.10 7.81 9.64
C TYR A 22 1.03 7.31 8.67
N ARG A 23 0.96 7.85 7.45
CA ARG A 23 -0.01 7.40 6.45
C ARG A 23 0.34 6.00 5.92
N HIS A 24 1.63 5.70 5.76
CA HIS A 24 2.07 4.34 5.46
C HIS A 24 1.74 3.41 6.62
N VAL A 25 2.05 3.78 7.86
CA VAL A 25 1.70 2.95 9.04
C VAL A 25 0.19 2.70 9.11
N ALA A 26 -0.63 3.75 8.99
CA ALA A 26 -2.10 3.65 8.98
C ALA A 26 -2.65 2.81 7.82
N THR A 27 -1.91 2.69 6.70
CA THR A 27 -2.25 1.77 5.63
C THR A 27 -1.88 0.33 6.01
N LEU A 28 -0.69 0.11 6.54
CA LEU A 28 -0.16 -1.23 6.85
C LEU A 28 -0.90 -1.92 8.00
N VAL A 29 -1.33 -1.18 9.03
CA VAL A 29 -2.07 -1.76 10.17
C VAL A 29 -3.45 -2.30 9.80
N GLN A 30 -3.98 -1.95 8.62
CA GLN A 30 -5.22 -2.52 8.09
C GLN A 30 -4.99 -3.84 7.35
N ILE A 31 -3.73 -4.22 7.13
CA ILE A 31 -3.31 -5.41 6.39
C ILE A 31 -2.64 -6.41 7.35
N TYR A 32 -1.80 -5.91 8.27
CA TYR A 32 -0.99 -6.73 9.16
C TYR A 32 -1.06 -6.25 10.60
N ASP A 33 -1.05 -7.22 11.51
CA ASP A 33 -1.01 -7.00 12.96
C ASP A 33 0.39 -7.17 13.58
N ASP A 34 1.40 -7.56 12.79
CA ASP A 34 2.77 -7.82 13.27
C ASP A 34 3.69 -6.59 13.12
N PRO A 35 4.19 -6.00 14.23
CA PRO A 35 5.12 -4.88 14.20
C PRO A 35 6.44 -5.19 13.49
N SER A 36 6.93 -6.43 13.58
CA SER A 36 8.19 -6.82 12.94
C SER A 36 8.06 -6.77 11.42
N ARG A 37 6.94 -7.29 10.90
CA ARG A 37 6.61 -7.19 9.47
C ARG A 37 6.46 -5.74 9.00
N LEU A 38 5.82 -4.87 9.79
CA LEU A 38 5.71 -3.45 9.43
C LEU A 38 7.07 -2.77 9.38
N ARG A 39 7.94 -3.02 10.36
CA ARG A 39 9.33 -2.53 10.34
C ARG A 39 10.03 -2.92 9.06
N ASN A 40 9.98 -4.20 8.69
CA ASN A 40 10.64 -4.71 7.48
C ASN A 40 10.11 -4.08 6.19
N ILE A 41 8.83 -3.69 6.14
CA ILE A 41 8.24 -2.99 4.98
C ILE A 41 8.67 -1.51 4.95
N LEU A 42 8.70 -0.86 6.11
CA LEU A 42 9.02 0.57 6.25
C LEU A 42 10.52 0.84 6.12
N GLU A 43 11.35 -0.10 6.56
CA GLU A 43 12.80 -0.01 6.56
C GLU A 43 13.44 -1.35 6.11
N PRO A 44 13.36 -1.71 4.82
CA PRO A 44 13.83 -3.03 4.35
C PRO A 44 15.31 -3.30 4.55
N ASN A 45 16.15 -2.25 4.58
CA ASN A 45 17.61 -2.33 4.61
C ASN A 45 18.23 -1.66 5.84
N GLY A 46 17.45 -1.39 6.89
CA GLY A 46 17.91 -0.56 8.01
C GLY A 46 17.49 -1.08 9.37
N ASP A 47 18.21 -0.61 10.38
CA ASP A 47 17.99 -0.95 11.78
C ASP A 47 17.70 0.27 12.66
N MET A 48 17.38 1.42 12.04
CA MET A 48 17.16 2.67 12.76
C MET A 48 15.83 2.65 13.52
N ILE A 49 14.81 1.96 12.99
CA ILE A 49 13.47 1.93 13.56
C ILE A 49 13.29 0.73 14.47
N LYS A 50 13.18 0.95 15.78
CA LYS A 50 12.95 -0.12 16.75
C LYS A 50 11.54 -0.72 16.64
N VAL A 51 11.40 -2.03 16.87
CA VAL A 51 10.11 -2.72 16.79
C VAL A 51 9.12 -2.16 17.81
N GLU A 52 9.62 -1.79 19.00
CA GLU A 52 8.82 -1.20 20.07
C GLU A 52 8.25 0.17 19.66
N ASP A 53 8.97 0.93 18.84
CA ASP A 53 8.49 2.22 18.34
C ASP A 53 7.44 2.04 17.24
N VAL A 54 7.59 1.00 16.40
CA VAL A 54 6.54 0.59 15.45
C VAL A 54 5.29 0.16 16.19
N GLU A 55 5.41 -0.68 17.23
CA GLU A 55 4.27 -1.16 18.02
C GLU A 55 3.47 -0.01 18.64
N LYS A 56 4.15 0.99 19.22
CA LYS A 56 3.50 2.21 19.74
C LYS A 56 2.71 2.93 18.65
N ILE A 57 3.33 3.19 17.50
CA ILE A 57 2.68 3.93 16.41
C ILE A 57 1.53 3.11 15.80
N MET A 58 1.66 1.78 15.73
CA MET A 58 0.58 0.89 15.31
C MET A 58 -0.64 1.01 16.21
N SER A 59 -0.43 1.01 17.53
CA SER A 59 -1.53 1.18 18.50
C SER A 59 -2.26 2.52 18.27
N LEU A 60 -1.50 3.61 18.09
CA LEU A 60 -2.06 4.92 17.77
C LEU A 60 -2.82 4.91 16.43
N ALA A 61 -2.26 4.29 15.39
CA ALA A 61 -2.88 4.19 14.08
C ALA A 61 -4.18 3.36 14.13
N LYS A 62 -4.19 2.24 14.83
CA LYS A 62 -5.39 1.41 15.04
C LYS A 62 -6.47 2.16 15.80
N HIS A 63 -6.10 2.88 16.85
CA HIS A 63 -7.04 3.73 17.59
C HIS A 63 -7.59 4.86 16.70
N TRP A 64 -6.73 5.49 15.90
CA TRP A 64 -7.15 6.53 14.98
C TRP A 64 -8.11 6.00 13.90
N ILE A 65 -7.83 4.82 13.33
CA ILE A 65 -8.68 4.17 12.33
C ILE A 65 -10.06 3.84 12.89
N SER A 66 -10.12 3.31 14.10
CA SER A 66 -11.38 2.94 14.74
C SER A 66 -12.20 4.13 15.20
N THR A 67 -11.56 5.24 15.59
CA THR A 67 -12.25 6.36 16.27
C THR A 67 -12.48 7.57 15.37
N TYR A 68 -11.52 7.90 14.49
CA TYR A 68 -11.50 9.18 13.78
C TYR A 68 -11.40 9.05 12.25
N ALA A 69 -10.88 7.94 11.73
CA ALA A 69 -10.68 7.82 10.29
C ALA A 69 -12.02 7.77 9.53
N PRO A 70 -12.13 8.50 8.41
CA PRO A 70 -13.31 8.43 7.57
C PRO A 70 -13.44 7.04 6.93
N ASP A 71 -14.65 6.61 6.61
CA ASP A 71 -14.89 5.28 6.00
C ASP A 71 -14.25 5.13 4.61
N THR A 72 -13.93 6.26 3.96
CA THR A 72 -13.15 6.31 2.72
C THR A 72 -11.69 5.89 2.92
N PHE A 73 -11.15 5.97 4.14
CA PHE A 73 -9.80 5.53 4.48
C PHE A 73 -9.74 4.06 4.90
N LYS A 74 -10.81 3.55 5.50
CA LYS A 74 -10.89 2.16 5.96
C LYS A 74 -10.96 1.21 4.77
N PHE A 75 -10.24 0.11 4.74
CA PHE A 75 -10.39 -0.93 3.71
C PHE A 75 -10.00 -2.31 4.24
N SER A 76 -10.38 -3.34 3.51
CA SER A 76 -9.92 -4.72 3.69
C SER A 76 -9.64 -5.32 2.32
N LEU A 77 -8.66 -6.21 2.25
CA LEU A 77 -8.48 -7.02 1.04
C LEU A 77 -9.74 -7.87 0.83
N LEU A 78 -10.18 -7.96 -0.43
CA LEU A 78 -11.28 -8.84 -0.79
C LEU A 78 -10.89 -10.29 -0.49
N PRO A 79 -11.76 -11.07 0.18
CA PRO A 79 -11.53 -12.50 0.39
C PRO A 79 -11.32 -13.23 -0.94
N ILE A 80 -10.52 -14.29 -0.91
CA ILE A 80 -10.40 -15.23 -2.04
C ILE A 80 -11.80 -15.78 -2.37
N GLY A 81 -12.15 -15.79 -3.65
CA GLY A 81 -13.47 -16.16 -4.15
C GLY A 81 -14.43 -14.98 -4.34
N SER A 82 -14.03 -13.75 -4.00
CA SER A 82 -14.88 -12.57 -4.18
C SER A 82 -15.07 -12.25 -5.66
N ILE A 83 -16.32 -12.34 -6.12
CA ILE A 83 -16.73 -12.05 -7.50
C ILE A 83 -16.48 -10.56 -7.80
N VAL A 84 -15.71 -10.29 -8.86
CA VAL A 84 -15.50 -8.95 -9.39
C VAL A 84 -15.80 -8.97 -10.88
N THR A 85 -16.81 -8.19 -11.30
CA THR A 85 -17.15 -8.07 -12.72
C THR A 85 -16.21 -7.09 -13.39
N LEU A 86 -15.49 -7.54 -14.42
CA LEU A 86 -14.57 -6.73 -15.21
C LEU A 86 -15.06 -6.60 -16.65
N THR A 87 -14.98 -5.39 -17.21
CA THR A 87 -15.15 -5.18 -18.66
C THR A 87 -13.93 -5.72 -19.42
N ASP A 88 -14.03 -5.87 -20.75
CA ASP A 88 -12.91 -6.36 -21.57
C ASP A 88 -11.66 -5.49 -21.44
N LEU A 89 -11.84 -4.15 -21.37
CA LEU A 89 -10.73 -3.21 -21.13
C LEU A 89 -10.09 -3.42 -19.76
N GLU A 90 -10.91 -3.61 -18.71
CA GLU A 90 -10.42 -3.85 -17.36
C GLU A 90 -9.67 -5.18 -17.27
N LYS A 91 -10.17 -6.23 -17.94
CA LYS A 91 -9.50 -7.54 -18.04
C LYS A 91 -8.15 -7.42 -18.74
N ASN A 92 -8.05 -6.66 -19.83
CA ASN A 92 -6.79 -6.45 -20.53
C ASN A 92 -5.75 -5.78 -19.62
N ILE A 93 -6.14 -4.70 -18.91
CA ILE A 93 -5.27 -4.00 -17.96
C ILE A 93 -4.79 -4.93 -16.83
N ILE A 94 -5.70 -5.71 -16.26
CA ILE A 94 -5.37 -6.67 -15.20
C ILE A 94 -4.47 -7.79 -15.71
N SER A 95 -4.74 -8.31 -16.91
CA SER A 95 -3.90 -9.34 -17.56
C SER A 95 -2.49 -8.83 -17.86
N ASP A 96 -2.36 -7.59 -18.33
CA ASP A 96 -1.05 -7.00 -18.61
C ASP A 96 -0.24 -6.78 -17.31
N PHE A 97 -0.90 -6.35 -16.24
CA PHE A 97 -0.25 -6.21 -14.94
C PHE A 97 0.11 -7.55 -14.32
N GLU A 98 -0.74 -8.56 -14.47
CA GLU A 98 -0.48 -9.93 -14.04
C GLU A 98 0.76 -10.49 -14.74
N LYS A 99 0.83 -10.43 -16.08
CA LYS A 99 2.02 -10.83 -16.85
C LYS A 99 3.27 -10.05 -16.47
N TRP A 100 3.15 -8.74 -16.23
CA TRP A 100 4.28 -7.96 -15.71
C TRP A 100 4.70 -8.51 -14.36
N ALA A 101 3.76 -8.69 -13.44
CA ALA A 101 3.98 -9.18 -12.09
C ALA A 101 4.48 -10.62 -12.02
N GLU A 102 4.42 -11.43 -13.08
CA GLU A 102 4.97 -12.80 -13.12
C GLU A 102 6.47 -12.85 -13.49
N LYS A 103 7.02 -11.82 -14.13
CA LYS A 103 8.42 -11.83 -14.61
C LYS A 103 9.42 -11.96 -13.45
N GLU A 104 10.37 -12.87 -13.55
CA GLU A 104 11.32 -13.16 -12.45
C GLU A 104 12.17 -11.95 -12.04
N ASP A 105 12.52 -11.08 -12.99
CA ASP A 105 13.43 -9.94 -12.84
C ASP A 105 12.74 -8.64 -12.36
N VAL A 106 11.45 -8.71 -12.02
CA VAL A 106 10.72 -7.52 -11.57
C VAL A 106 11.16 -7.08 -10.19
N GLN A 107 11.51 -5.79 -10.11
CA GLN A 107 11.67 -5.10 -8.85
C GLN A 107 10.30 -4.86 -8.19
N TRP A 108 10.00 -5.61 -7.13
CA TRP A 108 8.74 -5.49 -6.40
C TRP A 108 8.79 -4.35 -5.37
N ASN A 109 8.82 -3.10 -5.84
CA ASN A 109 8.82 -1.91 -4.98
C ASN A 109 7.76 -0.89 -5.43
N SER A 110 7.42 0.04 -4.54
CA SER A 110 6.35 1.02 -4.77
C SER A 110 6.52 1.82 -6.07
N THR A 111 7.74 2.17 -6.46
CA THR A 111 8.01 2.98 -7.65
C THR A 111 7.81 2.14 -8.90
N ALA A 112 8.47 0.99 -8.98
CA ALA A 112 8.36 0.08 -10.12
C ALA A 112 6.91 -0.38 -10.38
N ILE A 113 6.15 -0.67 -9.32
CA ILE A 113 4.72 -1.02 -9.45
C ILE A 113 3.91 0.17 -9.97
N HIS A 114 4.13 1.38 -9.43
CA HIS A 114 3.41 2.57 -9.86
C HIS A 114 3.69 2.90 -11.34
N ASP A 115 4.94 2.79 -11.76
CA ASP A 115 5.38 3.04 -13.13
C ASP A 115 4.82 1.97 -14.10
N ALA A 116 4.83 0.70 -13.69
CA ALA A 116 4.24 -0.38 -14.47
C ALA A 116 2.75 -0.16 -14.70
N ILE A 117 2.00 0.19 -13.66
CA ILE A 117 0.58 0.50 -13.74
C ILE A 117 0.34 1.68 -14.68
N HIS A 118 1.09 2.78 -14.54
CA HIS A 118 0.99 3.92 -15.44
C HIS A 118 1.23 3.56 -16.91
N ASN A 119 2.26 2.76 -17.18
CA ASN A 119 2.59 2.32 -18.53
C ASN A 119 1.49 1.43 -19.13
N ILE A 120 0.95 0.48 -18.36
CA ILE A 120 -0.11 -0.43 -18.80
C ILE A 120 -1.39 0.35 -19.13
N ILE A 121 -1.77 1.29 -18.26
CA ILE A 121 -2.93 2.16 -18.48
C ILE A 121 -2.78 2.94 -19.80
N LYS A 122 -1.58 3.50 -20.02
CA LYS A 122 -1.27 4.25 -21.24
C LYS A 122 -1.34 3.38 -22.49
N VAL A 123 -0.76 2.19 -22.46
CA VAL A 123 -0.78 1.24 -23.61
C VAL A 123 -2.21 0.81 -23.95
N ASN A 124 -3.06 0.65 -22.94
CA ASN A 124 -4.46 0.30 -23.12
C ASN A 124 -5.37 1.51 -23.46
N ASN A 125 -4.81 2.71 -23.67
CA ASN A 125 -5.54 3.96 -23.93
C ASN A 125 -6.65 4.26 -22.90
N ALA A 126 -6.39 3.92 -21.63
CA ALA A 126 -7.31 4.20 -20.54
C ALA A 126 -6.91 5.49 -19.81
N GLU A 127 -7.90 6.17 -19.23
CA GLU A 127 -7.64 7.33 -18.39
C GLU A 127 -6.92 6.91 -17.09
N PRO A 128 -5.89 7.66 -16.63
CA PRO A 128 -5.15 7.31 -15.41
C PRO A 128 -6.07 7.01 -14.23
N SER A 129 -7.05 7.88 -13.97
CA SER A 129 -7.95 7.74 -12.83
C SER A 129 -8.79 6.45 -12.88
N ASP A 130 -9.28 6.07 -14.05
CA ASP A 130 -10.02 4.82 -14.26
C ASP A 130 -9.10 3.60 -14.17
N GLY A 131 -7.88 3.72 -14.70
CA GLY A 131 -6.85 2.70 -14.62
C GLY A 131 -6.50 2.29 -13.19
N PHE A 132 -6.19 3.27 -12.32
CA PHE A 132 -5.89 3.01 -10.91
C PHE A 132 -7.10 2.42 -10.16
N ARG A 133 -8.30 2.86 -10.52
CA ARG A 133 -9.56 2.41 -9.92
C ARG A 133 -9.82 0.92 -10.14
N ILE A 134 -9.43 0.38 -11.29
CA ILE A 134 -9.55 -1.06 -11.59
C ILE A 134 -8.83 -1.90 -10.54
N PHE A 135 -7.62 -1.49 -10.13
CA PHE A 135 -6.86 -2.21 -9.10
C PHE A 135 -7.50 -2.10 -7.72
N TYR A 136 -8.06 -0.94 -7.34
CA TYR A 136 -8.79 -0.83 -6.08
C TYR A 136 -10.06 -1.70 -6.09
N LYS A 137 -10.77 -1.75 -7.21
CA LYS A 137 -11.94 -2.62 -7.39
C LYS A 137 -11.57 -4.09 -7.23
N VAL A 138 -10.46 -4.53 -7.84
CA VAL A 138 -9.99 -5.93 -7.76
C VAL A 138 -9.46 -6.31 -6.37
N LEU A 139 -8.71 -5.42 -5.72
CA LEU A 139 -8.01 -5.73 -4.47
C LEU A 139 -8.86 -5.49 -3.22
N ILE A 140 -9.67 -4.43 -3.20
CA ILE A 140 -10.39 -3.98 -1.99
C ILE A 140 -11.88 -3.67 -2.24
N GLY A 141 -12.38 -3.85 -3.47
CA GLY A 141 -13.79 -3.62 -3.80
C GLY A 141 -14.22 -2.15 -3.70
N LYS A 142 -13.29 -1.21 -3.85
CA LYS A 142 -13.54 0.23 -3.73
C LYS A 142 -13.09 0.99 -4.97
N GLU A 143 -13.66 2.18 -5.16
CA GLU A 143 -13.26 3.09 -6.24
C GLU A 143 -11.94 3.82 -5.95
N LYS A 144 -11.57 3.94 -4.67
CA LYS A 144 -10.39 4.68 -4.20
C LYS A 144 -9.79 3.96 -2.99
N GLY A 145 -8.51 4.21 -2.75
CA GLY A 145 -7.78 3.57 -1.66
C GLY A 145 -6.46 4.27 -1.30
N PRO A 146 -5.60 3.60 -0.52
CA PRO A 146 -4.26 4.10 -0.21
C PRO A 146 -3.41 4.21 -1.47
N ARG A 147 -2.25 4.87 -1.39
CA ARG A 147 -1.34 5.01 -2.54
C ARG A 147 -1.01 3.64 -3.15
N LEU A 148 -1.51 3.38 -4.36
CA LEU A 148 -1.57 2.03 -4.92
C LEU A 148 -0.22 1.33 -5.03
N GLY A 149 0.83 2.02 -5.50
CA GLY A 149 2.16 1.44 -5.63
C GLY A 149 2.69 0.93 -4.30
N PHE A 150 2.59 1.75 -3.24
CA PHE A 150 2.99 1.36 -1.89
C PHE A 150 2.13 0.21 -1.37
N PHE A 151 0.81 0.33 -1.52
CA PHE A 151 -0.15 -0.66 -1.06
C PHE A 151 0.11 -2.05 -1.65
N ILE A 152 0.30 -2.14 -2.97
CA ILE A 152 0.63 -3.42 -3.64
C ILE A 152 2.01 -3.91 -3.21
N SER A 153 3.01 -3.03 -3.11
CA SER A 153 4.37 -3.42 -2.71
C SER A 153 4.46 -3.98 -1.29
N ALA A 154 3.56 -3.55 -0.42
CA ALA A 154 3.48 -4.02 0.97
C ALA A 154 2.84 -5.40 1.09
N ILE A 155 2.16 -5.88 0.05
CA ILE A 155 1.52 -7.19 0.03
C ILE A 155 2.45 -8.20 -0.64
N ASP A 156 2.44 -9.43 -0.14
CA ASP A 156 3.17 -10.52 -0.78
C ASP A 156 2.78 -10.61 -2.26
N ARG A 157 3.79 -10.54 -3.14
CA ARG A 157 3.64 -10.62 -4.59
C ARG A 157 2.76 -11.78 -5.04
N LYS A 158 2.88 -12.95 -4.39
CA LYS A 158 2.08 -14.14 -4.72
C LYS A 158 0.60 -13.96 -4.40
N ILE A 159 0.26 -13.26 -3.31
CA ILE A 159 -1.13 -12.95 -2.96
C ILE A 159 -1.75 -12.06 -4.04
N ILE A 160 -1.00 -11.06 -4.51
CA ILE A 160 -1.44 -10.16 -5.58
C ILE A 160 -1.66 -10.94 -6.87
N ILE A 161 -0.67 -11.70 -7.34
CA ILE A 161 -0.77 -12.49 -8.58
C ILE A 161 -1.95 -13.46 -8.53
N ASN A 162 -2.11 -14.19 -7.43
CA ASN A 162 -3.23 -15.12 -7.26
C ASN A 162 -4.58 -14.40 -7.36
N ARG A 163 -4.70 -13.21 -6.74
CA ARG A 163 -5.92 -12.41 -6.84
C ARG A 163 -6.20 -11.94 -8.26
N LEU A 164 -5.17 -11.54 -9.02
CA LEU A 164 -5.32 -11.12 -10.42
C LEU A 164 -5.77 -12.29 -11.30
N LYS A 165 -5.18 -13.48 -11.14
CA LYS A 165 -5.58 -14.68 -11.87
C LYS A 165 -7.02 -15.08 -11.58
N GLU A 166 -7.43 -15.00 -10.31
CA GLU A 166 -8.78 -15.33 -9.88
C GLU A 166 -9.84 -14.51 -10.62
N VAL A 167 -9.64 -13.19 -10.77
CA VAL A 167 -10.61 -12.30 -11.43
C VAL A 167 -10.56 -12.33 -12.96
N LEU A 168 -9.55 -12.99 -13.54
CA LEU A 168 -9.42 -13.20 -14.99
C LEU A 168 -10.06 -14.51 -15.47
N ASN A 169 -10.32 -15.45 -14.55
CA ASN A 169 -10.93 -16.75 -14.83
C ASN A 169 -12.46 -16.68 -15.00
#